data_AF-A0AA44BPM1-F1
#
_entry.id   AF-A0AA44BPM1-F1
#
_cell.length_a   1.000
_cell.length_b   1.000
_cell.length_c   1.000
_cell.angle_alpha   90.00
_cell.angle_beta   90.00
_cell.angle_gamma   90.00
#
_symmetry.space_group_name_H-M   'P 1'
#
loop_
_entity.id
_entity.type
_entity.pdbx_description
1 polymer ?
#
loop_
_entity_poly.entity_id
_entity_poly.type
_entity_poly.pdbx_seq_one_letter_code
_entity_poly.pdbx_strand_id
1 'polypeptide(L)'
;MLKNKKIALTLITLIIFSFSIGCTKENKSSVENTKQEEQKVESNNNDKEEKDKKNNTEAKNEEKKDEKEVSEKTNFSKVEKEEIVDKKFQGENNTEWKESEQKKYSAIVEGKGNNGEEEGIGKVYLKENNTNKLWLLKINEIKDQKSPKFLYWIDDENLLVIIGHGYGTVSKGGNLYCINVKNDTITPVYEAKDNKHEVISAEKVKDNSGKTSLILTLNVYEDDNFIKSHKEKITISSDKVKEFIK
;
A
#
# COMPACT_ATOMS: atom_id res chain seq x y z
N MET A 1 -53.35 -21.32 -37.23
CA MET A 1 -53.82 -20.34 -36.22
C MET A 1 -52.63 -19.83 -35.43
N LEU A 2 -52.28 -18.56 -35.63
CA LEU A 2 -51.25 -17.83 -34.88
C LEU A 2 -51.70 -17.59 -33.42
N LYS A 3 -50.80 -17.71 -32.44
CA LYS A 3 -50.85 -16.93 -31.19
C LYS A 3 -49.45 -16.51 -30.72
N ASN A 4 -49.06 -15.35 -31.23
CA ASN A 4 -48.51 -14.15 -30.57
C ASN A 4 -47.43 -14.25 -29.48
N LYS A 5 -46.29 -13.67 -29.87
CA LYS A 5 -45.18 -13.07 -29.12
C LYS A 5 -45.58 -12.23 -27.91
N LYS A 6 -44.72 -12.26 -26.87
CA LYS A 6 -44.32 -11.06 -26.11
C LYS A 6 -42.80 -11.13 -25.86
N ILE A 7 -42.06 -10.33 -26.63
CA ILE A 7 -40.64 -10.05 -26.38
C ILE A 7 -40.63 -8.77 -25.54
N ALA A 8 -40.13 -8.85 -24.31
CA ALA A 8 -39.95 -7.70 -23.45
C ALA A 8 -38.67 -6.97 -23.85
N LEU A 9 -38.83 -5.74 -24.32
CA LEU A 9 -37.79 -4.81 -24.72
C LEU A 9 -37.35 -4.03 -23.47
N THR A 10 -36.14 -4.25 -22.97
CA THR A 10 -35.57 -3.46 -21.87
C THR A 10 -34.66 -2.39 -22.46
N LEU A 11 -35.03 -1.11 -22.27
CA LEU A 11 -34.25 0.06 -22.66
C LEU A 11 -32.98 0.16 -21.81
N ILE A 12 -31.83 0.24 -22.46
CA ILE A 12 -30.54 0.65 -21.86
C ILE A 12 -30.34 2.12 -22.22
N THR A 13 -30.49 3.01 -21.25
CA THR A 13 -30.10 4.43 -21.39
C THR A 13 -28.62 4.58 -21.01
N LEU A 14 -27.79 4.81 -22.03
CA LEU A 14 -26.39 5.19 -21.92
C LEU A 14 -26.30 6.70 -21.62
N ILE A 15 -25.77 7.09 -20.46
CA ILE A 15 -25.43 8.48 -20.16
C ILE A 15 -23.93 8.65 -20.41
N ILE A 16 -23.58 9.38 -21.48
CA ILE A 16 -22.22 9.78 -21.81
C ILE A 16 -22.01 11.18 -21.26
N PHE A 17 -21.20 11.33 -20.21
CA PHE A 17 -20.69 12.64 -19.79
C PHE A 17 -19.36 12.88 -20.49
N SER A 18 -19.40 13.69 -21.55
CA SER A 18 -18.21 14.27 -22.19
C SER A 18 -17.82 15.54 -21.44
N PHE A 19 -16.73 15.50 -20.67
CA PHE A 19 -16.04 16.71 -20.22
C PHE A 19 -15.24 17.29 -21.39
N SER A 20 -15.67 18.48 -21.82
CA SER A 20 -15.00 19.31 -22.81
C SER A 20 -13.69 19.85 -22.26
N ILE A 21 -12.64 19.65 -23.06
CA ILE A 21 -11.31 20.22 -22.94
C ILE A 21 -11.41 21.75 -23.12
N GLY A 22 -11.09 22.50 -22.07
CA GLY A 22 -10.93 23.95 -22.12
C GLY A 22 -9.56 24.31 -22.66
N CYS A 23 -9.49 24.67 -23.94
CA CYS A 23 -8.40 25.46 -24.51
C CYS A 23 -8.77 26.94 -24.44
N THR A 24 -7.95 27.75 -23.79
CA THR A 24 -7.82 29.16 -24.18
C THR A 24 -6.38 29.62 -24.02
N LYS A 25 -5.72 29.87 -25.15
CA LYS A 25 -4.50 30.68 -25.27
C LYS A 25 -4.77 31.79 -26.29
N GLU A 26 -4.11 32.93 -26.04
CA GLU A 26 -3.93 34.14 -26.87
C GLU A 26 -5.08 35.18 -26.79
N ASN A 27 -4.87 36.50 -26.71
CA ASN A 27 -3.72 37.32 -27.13
C ASN A 27 -3.63 38.71 -26.40
N LYS A 28 -2.43 39.27 -26.52
CA LYS A 28 -1.81 40.58 -26.18
C LYS A 28 -2.63 41.89 -25.94
N SER A 29 -2.04 42.66 -25.00
CA SER A 29 -1.67 44.10 -25.03
C SER A 29 -2.67 45.19 -24.60
N SER A 30 -2.37 45.86 -23.48
CA SER A 30 -2.04 47.30 -23.46
C SER A 30 -1.36 47.71 -22.13
N VAL A 31 -0.40 48.62 -22.26
CA VAL A 31 0.39 49.27 -21.19
C VAL A 31 -0.33 50.55 -20.78
N GLU A 32 -0.46 50.85 -19.49
CA GLU A 32 -0.34 52.22 -19.00
C GLU A 32 0.04 52.29 -17.51
N ASN A 33 1.04 53.13 -17.24
CA ASN A 33 1.63 53.44 -15.94
C ASN A 33 0.75 54.42 -15.16
N THR A 34 0.75 54.36 -13.83
CA THR A 34 0.72 55.59 -12.99
C THR A 34 1.43 55.35 -11.66
N LYS A 35 2.41 56.21 -11.36
CA LYS A 35 3.17 56.32 -10.12
C LYS A 35 2.44 57.18 -9.08
N GLN A 36 2.83 56.93 -7.83
CA GLN A 36 2.55 57.59 -6.56
C GLN A 36 2.48 59.13 -6.57
N GLU A 37 1.74 59.67 -5.61
CA GLU A 37 2.25 60.78 -4.78
C GLU A 37 1.66 60.75 -3.36
N GLU A 38 2.54 61.00 -2.38
CA GLU A 38 2.32 61.06 -0.94
C GLU A 38 1.83 62.45 -0.50
N GLN A 39 1.18 62.53 0.67
CA GLN A 39 1.29 63.72 1.53
C GLN A 39 1.61 63.35 2.99
N LYS A 40 2.76 63.91 3.39
CA LYS A 40 3.50 64.00 4.66
C LYS A 40 2.75 64.97 5.62
N VAL A 41 2.83 64.98 6.96
CA VAL A 41 3.92 65.35 7.92
C VAL A 41 3.24 65.26 9.33
N GLU A 42 3.65 64.43 10.30
CA GLU A 42 4.69 64.61 11.34
C GLU A 42 4.35 65.56 12.52
N SER A 43 4.50 65.07 13.77
CA SER A 43 4.98 65.87 14.91
C SER A 43 5.49 65.00 16.08
N ASN A 44 6.82 64.95 16.18
CA ASN A 44 7.72 65.10 17.35
C ASN A 44 7.67 64.22 18.63
N ASN A 45 8.71 63.38 18.73
CA ASN A 45 9.76 63.25 19.76
C ASN A 45 9.47 63.47 21.26
N ASN A 46 9.89 62.47 22.08
CA ASN A 46 10.98 62.65 23.06
C ASN A 46 11.53 61.32 23.63
N ASP A 47 12.84 61.33 23.88
CA ASP A 47 13.73 60.29 24.42
C ASP A 47 13.36 59.73 25.81
N LYS A 48 13.68 58.45 26.08
CA LYS A 48 14.68 58.06 27.11
C LYS A 48 14.97 56.55 27.23
N GLU A 49 16.23 56.32 27.58
CA GLU A 49 17.04 55.12 27.76
C GLU A 49 16.59 54.09 28.84
N GLU A 50 16.91 52.82 28.55
CA GLU A 50 17.53 51.75 29.38
C GLU A 50 16.99 51.41 30.80
N LYS A 51 16.56 50.15 31.01
CA LYS A 51 17.30 49.15 31.80
C LYS A 51 16.60 47.78 31.96
N ASP A 52 17.44 46.76 31.75
CA ASP A 52 17.41 45.37 32.18
C ASP A 52 16.33 44.87 33.17
N LYS A 53 15.75 43.71 32.84
CA LYS A 53 15.62 42.60 33.80
C LYS A 53 15.64 41.23 33.11
N LYS A 54 16.78 40.57 33.31
CA LYS A 54 17.04 39.13 33.20
C LYS A 54 15.93 38.30 33.85
N ASN A 55 15.42 37.29 33.16
CA ASN A 55 14.96 36.07 33.80
C ASN A 55 15.38 34.86 32.94
N ASN A 56 16.34 34.10 33.49
CA ASN A 56 16.73 32.79 33.01
C ASN A 56 15.55 31.82 33.22
N THR A 57 15.13 31.16 32.15
CA THR A 57 14.51 29.83 32.27
C THR A 57 15.24 28.92 31.31
N GLU A 58 15.89 27.91 31.87
CA GLU A 58 16.65 26.87 31.19
C GLU A 58 15.76 26.14 30.17
N ALA A 59 15.99 26.39 28.88
CA ALA A 59 15.47 25.54 27.83
C ALA A 59 16.31 24.27 27.78
N LYS A 60 15.73 23.20 28.34
CA LYS A 60 16.20 21.82 28.25
C LYS A 60 16.42 21.48 26.76
N ASN A 61 17.67 21.21 26.40
CA ASN A 61 18.01 20.58 25.13
C ASN A 61 17.30 19.22 25.05
N GLU A 62 16.21 19.15 24.30
CA GLU A 62 15.71 17.88 23.80
C GLU A 62 16.60 17.46 22.64
N GLU A 63 17.54 16.57 22.95
CA GLU A 63 18.25 15.78 21.95
C GLU A 63 17.21 15.11 21.04
N LYS A 64 17.21 15.51 19.77
CA LYS A 64 16.68 14.69 18.69
C LYS A 64 17.41 13.35 18.73
N LYS A 65 16.76 12.34 19.30
CA LYS A 65 17.06 10.95 18.99
C LYS A 65 16.65 10.73 17.54
N ASP A 66 17.64 10.76 16.65
CA ASP A 66 17.54 10.08 15.38
C ASP A 66 17.27 8.59 15.66
N GLU A 67 16.01 8.19 15.56
CA GLU A 67 15.64 6.78 15.42
C GLU A 67 16.21 6.31 14.08
N LYS A 68 17.43 5.77 14.12
CA LYS A 68 17.87 4.80 13.13
C LYS A 68 16.99 3.56 13.28
N GLU A 69 15.89 3.54 12.54
CA GLU A 69 15.09 2.34 12.30
C GLU A 69 15.94 1.40 11.42
N VAL A 70 16.86 0.68 12.06
CA VAL A 70 17.56 -0.44 11.44
C VAL A 70 16.51 -1.50 11.19
N SER A 71 16.28 -1.87 9.93
CA SER A 71 15.37 -2.94 9.54
C SER A 71 15.84 -4.26 10.17
N GLU A 72 15.30 -4.59 11.34
CA GLU A 72 15.52 -5.89 11.96
C GLU A 72 14.94 -6.96 11.04
N LYS A 73 15.77 -7.95 10.67
CA LYS A 73 15.30 -9.15 9.98
C LYS A 73 14.25 -9.83 10.86
N THR A 74 13.12 -10.17 10.25
CA THR A 74 12.02 -10.82 10.96
C THR A 74 12.33 -12.32 11.16
N ASN A 75 11.95 -12.88 12.30
CA ASN A 75 12.18 -14.30 12.63
C ASN A 75 10.95 -15.17 12.37
N PHE A 76 10.14 -14.80 11.38
CA PHE A 76 8.93 -15.52 11.04
C PHE A 76 9.23 -16.98 10.70
N SER A 77 8.73 -17.92 11.52
CA SER A 77 8.89 -19.36 11.25
C SER A 77 7.56 -20.08 11.03
N LYS A 78 6.45 -19.57 11.58
CA LYS A 78 5.14 -20.21 11.53
C LYS A 78 4.00 -19.21 11.49
N VAL A 79 2.93 -19.59 10.80
CA VAL A 79 1.62 -18.93 10.79
C VAL A 79 0.68 -19.78 11.64
N GLU A 80 -0.11 -19.14 12.50
CA GLU A 80 -1.20 -19.83 13.19
C GLU A 80 -2.48 -19.74 12.37
N LYS A 81 -3.25 -20.84 12.34
CA LYS A 81 -4.57 -20.87 11.70
C LYS A 81 -5.65 -20.94 12.76
N GLU A 82 -6.53 -19.96 12.74
CA GLU A 82 -7.78 -20.00 13.50
C GLU A 82 -8.93 -20.32 12.54
N GLU A 83 -9.62 -21.44 12.75
CA GLU A 83 -10.78 -21.79 11.95
C GLU A 83 -11.97 -20.87 12.28
N ILE A 84 -12.57 -20.28 11.26
CA ILE A 84 -13.71 -19.39 11.35
C ILE A 84 -14.96 -20.21 11.05
N VAL A 85 -15.81 -20.39 12.06
CA VAL A 85 -17.01 -21.22 11.98
C VAL A 85 -18.22 -20.46 11.38
N ASP A 86 -18.07 -19.16 11.11
CA ASP A 86 -19.13 -18.36 10.51
C ASP A 86 -19.33 -18.68 9.02
N LYS A 87 -20.40 -19.43 8.74
CA LYS A 87 -20.81 -19.82 7.39
C LYS A 87 -21.25 -18.65 6.50
N LYS A 88 -21.43 -17.44 7.06
CA LYS A 88 -21.85 -16.25 6.32
C LYS A 88 -20.72 -15.26 6.06
N PHE A 89 -19.49 -15.56 6.46
CA PHE A 89 -18.37 -14.67 6.22
C PHE A 89 -18.22 -14.35 4.73
N GLN A 90 -18.29 -13.06 4.38
CA GLN A 90 -18.01 -12.54 3.04
C GLN A 90 -16.78 -11.62 3.01
N GLY A 91 -16.21 -11.33 4.19
CA GLY A 91 -15.29 -10.22 4.39
C GLY A 91 -16.05 -8.89 4.48
N GLU A 92 -15.58 -8.00 5.34
CA GLU A 92 -16.00 -6.60 5.35
C GLU A 92 -14.84 -5.73 4.85
N ASN A 93 -15.10 -4.86 3.87
CA ASN A 93 -14.10 -3.93 3.35
C ASN A 93 -12.79 -4.63 2.92
N ASN A 94 -12.91 -5.64 2.06
CA ASN A 94 -11.85 -6.57 1.72
C ASN A 94 -11.48 -6.55 0.24
N THR A 95 -10.28 -7.06 -0.07
CA THR A 95 -9.88 -7.33 -1.45
C THR A 95 -10.70 -8.45 -2.08
N GLU A 96 -10.71 -8.51 -3.41
CA GLU A 96 -11.26 -9.67 -4.13
C GLU A 96 -10.58 -10.98 -3.72
N TRP A 97 -11.34 -12.09 -3.80
CA TRP A 97 -10.82 -13.44 -3.60
C TRP A 97 -9.80 -13.80 -4.67
N LYS A 98 -8.56 -14.03 -4.25
CA LYS A 98 -7.50 -14.54 -5.13
C LYS A 98 -7.46 -16.06 -5.04
N GLU A 99 -7.77 -16.74 -6.13
CA GLU A 99 -7.73 -18.21 -6.22
C GLU A 99 -6.31 -18.71 -6.50
N SER A 100 -5.97 -19.87 -5.93
CA SER A 100 -4.75 -20.61 -6.27
C SER A 100 -4.83 -21.22 -7.68
N GLU A 101 -3.71 -21.70 -8.24
CA GLU A 101 -3.65 -22.15 -9.65
C GLU A 101 -4.72 -23.19 -10.02
N GLN A 102 -4.89 -24.23 -9.20
CA GLN A 102 -5.91 -25.27 -9.34
C GLN A 102 -7.16 -24.98 -8.50
N LYS A 103 -7.29 -23.76 -7.96
CA LYS A 103 -8.42 -23.30 -7.15
C LYS A 103 -8.65 -24.16 -5.90
N LYS A 104 -7.60 -24.78 -5.37
CA LYS A 104 -7.67 -25.52 -4.10
C LYS A 104 -7.96 -24.58 -2.93
N TYR A 105 -7.35 -23.40 -2.97
CA TYR A 105 -7.56 -22.35 -1.99
C TYR A 105 -7.93 -21.02 -2.63
N SER A 106 -8.55 -20.16 -1.84
CA SER A 106 -8.72 -18.74 -2.14
C SER A 106 -8.32 -17.90 -0.93
N ALA A 107 -7.81 -16.69 -1.15
CA ALA A 107 -7.42 -15.80 -0.06
C ALA A 107 -7.82 -14.35 -0.31
N ILE A 108 -8.05 -13.60 0.77
CA ILE A 108 -8.35 -12.17 0.77
C ILE A 108 -7.53 -11.44 1.84
N VAL A 109 -7.43 -10.13 1.69
CA VAL A 109 -7.09 -9.21 2.80
C VAL A 109 -8.37 -8.48 3.20
N GLU A 110 -8.84 -8.71 4.42
CA GLU A 110 -9.95 -7.98 5.03
C GLU A 110 -9.46 -6.69 5.70
N GLY A 111 -10.31 -5.65 5.71
CA GLY A 111 -10.07 -4.40 6.43
C GLY A 111 -9.14 -3.41 5.72
N LYS A 112 -8.94 -3.56 4.42
CA LYS A 112 -8.04 -2.74 3.59
C LYS A 112 -8.70 -2.22 2.30
N GLY A 113 -10.01 -2.35 2.19
CA GLY A 113 -10.78 -2.01 0.98
C GLY A 113 -10.50 -2.93 -0.19
N ASN A 114 -11.24 -2.69 -1.28
CA ASN A 114 -11.22 -3.55 -2.47
C ASN A 114 -9.83 -3.68 -3.12
N ASN A 115 -8.99 -2.64 -2.97
CA ASN A 115 -7.65 -2.58 -3.56
C ASN A 115 -6.52 -2.87 -2.57
N GLY A 116 -6.81 -3.03 -1.27
CA GLY A 116 -5.79 -3.26 -0.24
C GLY A 116 -5.04 -2.00 0.23
N GLU A 117 -5.56 -0.81 -0.11
CA GLU A 117 -4.87 0.49 0.08
C GLU A 117 -5.38 1.30 1.28
N GLU A 118 -6.54 0.96 1.85
CA GLU A 118 -7.12 1.74 2.96
C GLU A 118 -6.29 1.62 4.25
N GLU A 119 -6.30 2.65 5.10
CA GLU A 119 -5.59 2.60 6.38
C GLU A 119 -6.19 1.56 7.35
N GLY A 120 -5.33 0.96 8.16
CA GLY A 120 -5.71 -0.05 9.14
C GLY A 120 -4.84 -1.30 9.09
N ILE A 121 -5.06 -2.18 10.07
CA ILE A 121 -4.42 -3.49 10.18
C ILE A 121 -5.31 -4.54 9.54
N GLY A 122 -4.93 -4.97 8.35
CA GLY A 122 -5.64 -5.98 7.59
C GLY A 122 -5.43 -7.39 8.12
N LYS A 123 -6.34 -8.29 7.75
CA LYS A 123 -6.30 -9.71 8.12
C LYS A 123 -6.31 -10.57 6.87
N VAL A 124 -5.46 -11.60 6.83
CA VAL A 124 -5.47 -12.56 5.73
C VAL A 124 -6.41 -13.71 6.07
N TYR A 125 -7.45 -13.89 5.26
CA TYR A 125 -8.30 -15.07 5.35
C TYR A 125 -7.97 -16.03 4.22
N LEU A 126 -7.97 -17.32 4.54
CA LEU A 126 -7.75 -18.44 3.63
C LEU A 126 -8.98 -19.33 3.63
N LYS A 127 -9.50 -19.62 2.44
CA LYS A 127 -10.61 -20.55 2.24
C LYS A 127 -10.11 -21.79 1.49
N GLU A 128 -10.41 -22.98 1.99
CA GLU A 128 -10.30 -24.23 1.21
C GLU A 128 -11.59 -24.43 0.42
N ASN A 129 -11.50 -24.38 -0.91
CA ASN A 129 -12.69 -24.28 -1.75
C ASN A 129 -13.52 -25.57 -1.79
N ASN A 130 -12.86 -26.72 -1.65
CA ASN A 130 -13.54 -28.02 -1.67
C ASN A 130 -14.42 -28.26 -0.44
N THR A 131 -13.96 -27.80 0.73
CA THR A 131 -14.65 -28.03 2.01
C THR A 131 -15.41 -26.79 2.51
N ASN A 132 -15.16 -25.63 1.90
CA ASN A 132 -15.56 -24.31 2.38
C ASN A 132 -15.06 -23.98 3.80
N LYS A 133 -14.00 -24.65 4.28
CA LYS A 133 -13.35 -24.26 5.53
C LYS A 133 -12.66 -22.92 5.36
N LEU A 134 -12.80 -22.07 6.35
CA LEU A 134 -12.25 -20.72 6.39
C LEU A 134 -11.30 -20.60 7.57
N TRP A 135 -10.12 -20.05 7.36
CA TRP A 135 -9.14 -19.77 8.41
C TRP A 135 -8.69 -18.32 8.37
N LEU A 136 -8.53 -17.72 9.54
CA LEU A 136 -7.72 -16.53 9.72
C LEU A 136 -6.25 -16.96 9.86
N LEU A 137 -5.39 -16.40 9.01
CA LEU A 137 -3.94 -16.59 9.09
C LEU A 137 -3.33 -15.56 10.04
N LYS A 138 -3.00 -15.98 11.26
CA LYS A 138 -2.32 -15.16 12.26
C LYS A 138 -0.81 -15.21 12.05
N ILE A 139 -0.24 -14.07 11.71
CA ILE A 139 1.20 -13.91 11.50
C ILE A 139 1.76 -13.29 12.78
N ASN A 140 2.21 -14.15 13.70
CA ASN A 140 2.40 -13.84 15.12
C ASN A 140 3.48 -12.79 15.44
N GLU A 141 4.40 -12.48 14.51
CA GLU A 141 5.50 -11.52 14.76
C GLU A 141 5.35 -10.20 13.99
N ILE A 142 4.15 -9.92 13.46
CA ILE A 142 3.85 -8.60 12.89
C ILE A 142 3.87 -7.61 14.06
N LYS A 143 4.94 -6.82 14.16
CA LYS A 143 5.05 -5.70 15.10
C LYS A 143 3.84 -4.77 14.96
N ASP A 144 3.51 -4.06 16.05
CA ASP A 144 2.47 -3.04 16.05
C ASP A 144 2.60 -2.14 14.82
N GLN A 145 1.48 -1.87 14.15
CA GLN A 145 1.35 -1.06 12.93
C GLN A 145 1.69 -1.74 11.59
N LYS A 146 2.10 -3.01 11.53
CA LYS A 146 2.30 -3.69 10.24
C LYS A 146 1.01 -4.41 9.77
N SER A 147 0.79 -4.46 8.45
CA SER A 147 -0.41 -5.00 7.83
C SER A 147 -0.08 -5.75 6.54
N PRO A 148 -0.76 -6.87 6.24
CA PRO A 148 -0.79 -7.39 4.88
C PRO A 148 -1.37 -6.33 3.94
N LYS A 149 -0.78 -6.18 2.76
CA LYS A 149 -1.21 -5.24 1.71
C LYS A 149 -1.55 -5.91 0.39
N PHE A 150 -0.86 -7.01 0.07
CA PHE A 150 -0.98 -7.65 -1.24
C PHE A 150 -0.80 -9.16 -1.09
N LEU A 151 -1.57 -9.90 -1.89
CA LEU A 151 -1.54 -11.36 -1.97
C LEU A 151 -1.26 -11.82 -3.40
N TYR A 152 -0.49 -12.88 -3.59
CA TYR A 152 -0.30 -13.50 -4.90
C TYR A 152 0.07 -14.98 -4.80
N TRP A 153 -0.63 -15.85 -5.53
CA TRP A 153 -0.36 -17.29 -5.53
C TRP A 153 0.77 -17.66 -6.49
N ILE A 154 1.84 -18.26 -5.97
CA ILE A 154 2.88 -18.85 -6.80
C ILE A 154 2.36 -20.14 -7.42
N ASP A 155 1.77 -21.00 -6.58
CA ASP A 155 1.16 -22.28 -6.91
C ASP A 155 -0.06 -22.53 -6.01
N ASP A 156 -0.43 -23.80 -5.79
CA ASP A 156 -1.56 -24.19 -4.95
C ASP A 156 -1.31 -24.20 -3.44
N GLU A 157 -0.07 -24.09 -3.00
CA GLU A 157 0.28 -24.22 -1.58
C GLU A 157 1.09 -23.02 -1.09
N ASN A 158 1.62 -22.18 -1.99
CA ASN A 158 2.53 -21.09 -1.67
C ASN A 158 1.93 -19.72 -2.04
N LEU A 159 1.57 -18.96 -1.01
CA LEU A 159 0.96 -17.64 -1.08
C LEU A 159 1.99 -16.56 -0.73
N LEU A 160 2.29 -15.67 -1.67
CA LEU A 160 3.05 -14.47 -1.39
C LEU A 160 2.19 -13.45 -0.66
N VAL A 161 2.77 -12.82 0.37
CA VAL A 161 2.16 -11.74 1.15
C VAL A 161 3.15 -10.60 1.28
N ILE A 162 2.75 -9.40 0.88
CA ILE A 162 3.48 -8.17 1.20
C ILE A 162 2.98 -7.65 2.54
N ILE A 163 3.88 -7.45 3.48
CA ILE A 163 3.59 -6.90 4.81
C ILE A 163 4.31 -5.55 4.94
N GLY A 164 3.53 -4.48 5.09
CA GLY A 164 3.99 -3.09 5.16
C GLY A 164 3.34 -2.32 6.31
N HIS A 165 3.51 -1.00 6.39
CA HIS A 165 2.81 -0.21 7.41
C HIS A 165 1.31 -0.15 7.12
N GLY A 166 0.48 -0.44 8.11
CA GLY A 166 -0.98 -0.39 8.01
C GLY A 166 -1.55 1.03 8.00
N TYR A 167 -0.82 1.97 8.57
CA TYR A 167 -1.22 3.38 8.69
C TYR A 167 -0.23 4.31 7.96
N GLY A 168 -0.70 5.49 7.60
CA GLY A 168 0.09 6.52 6.93
C GLY A 168 -0.07 6.49 5.41
N THR A 169 0.07 7.67 4.81
CA THR A 169 -0.11 7.90 3.37
C THR A 169 1.15 7.66 2.54
N VAL A 170 2.29 7.45 3.20
CA VAL A 170 3.59 7.22 2.54
C VAL A 170 3.77 5.76 2.15
N SER A 171 3.48 4.80 3.03
CA SER A 171 3.82 3.40 2.74
C SER A 171 2.92 2.83 1.64
N LYS A 172 3.51 2.46 0.50
CA LYS A 172 2.81 1.85 -0.64
C LYS A 172 2.94 0.33 -0.64
N GLY A 173 3.99 -0.19 -0.01
CA GLY A 173 4.31 -1.61 -0.03
C GLY A 173 4.94 -2.08 1.28
N GLY A 174 5.88 -3.01 1.20
CA GLY A 174 6.63 -3.49 2.35
C GLY A 174 7.58 -4.64 2.01
N ASN A 175 7.82 -5.50 3.00
CA ASN A 175 8.62 -6.72 2.81
C ASN A 175 7.74 -7.84 2.25
N LEU A 176 8.36 -8.75 1.49
CA LEU A 176 7.69 -9.87 0.84
C LEU A 176 8.02 -11.17 1.54
N TYR A 177 6.97 -11.94 1.86
CA TYR A 177 7.05 -13.25 2.49
C TYR A 177 6.27 -14.28 1.68
N CYS A 178 6.64 -15.55 1.81
CA CYS A 178 5.93 -16.68 1.24
C CYS A 178 5.34 -17.52 2.39
N ILE A 179 4.02 -17.63 2.43
CA ILE A 179 3.30 -18.51 3.33
C ILE A 179 2.99 -19.81 2.59
N ASN A 180 3.50 -20.92 3.10
CA ASN A 180 3.05 -22.23 2.68
C ASN A 180 1.81 -22.62 3.49
N VAL A 181 0.66 -22.63 2.85
CA VAL A 181 -0.64 -22.85 3.49
C VAL A 181 -0.90 -24.32 3.83
N LYS A 182 0.00 -25.25 3.52
CA LYS A 182 -0.16 -26.67 3.89
C LYS A 182 0.57 -27.03 5.16
N ASN A 183 1.80 -26.53 5.31
CA ASN A 183 2.64 -26.80 6.48
C ASN A 183 2.70 -25.62 7.46
N ASP A 184 1.94 -24.55 7.18
CA ASP A 184 1.80 -23.35 8.01
C ASP A 184 3.12 -22.60 8.25
N THR A 185 4.08 -22.74 7.34
CA THR A 185 5.35 -22.02 7.41
C THR A 185 5.29 -20.71 6.66
N ILE A 186 6.06 -19.73 7.14
CA ILE A 186 6.27 -18.45 6.48
C ILE A 186 7.78 -18.28 6.31
N THR A 187 8.21 -17.86 5.12
CA THR A 187 9.63 -17.69 4.78
C THR A 187 9.84 -16.31 4.15
N PRO A 188 10.84 -15.51 4.58
CA PRO A 188 11.19 -14.27 3.91
C PRO A 188 11.59 -14.51 2.45
N VAL A 189 11.05 -13.71 1.53
CA VAL A 189 11.42 -13.72 0.10
C VAL A 189 12.27 -12.51 -0.23
N TYR A 190 11.85 -11.33 0.24
CA TYR A 190 12.60 -10.09 0.09
C TYR A 190 12.34 -9.18 1.30
N GLU A 191 13.40 -8.89 2.04
CA GLU A 191 13.40 -7.87 3.08
C GLU A 191 14.30 -6.72 2.63
N ALA A 192 13.72 -5.52 2.50
CA ALA A 192 14.50 -4.33 2.22
C ALA A 192 15.45 -4.04 3.38
N LYS A 193 16.61 -3.47 3.06
CA LYS A 193 17.62 -3.07 4.06
C LYS A 193 17.34 -1.70 4.70
N ASP A 194 16.36 -0.99 4.15
CA ASP A 194 15.94 0.35 4.56
C ASP A 194 14.44 0.50 4.31
N ASN A 195 13.88 1.62 4.78
CA ASN A 195 12.46 1.96 4.62
C ASN A 195 12.15 2.71 3.31
N LYS A 196 13.14 2.95 2.44
CA LYS A 196 12.95 3.61 1.15
C LYS A 196 12.58 2.62 0.05
N HIS A 197 12.90 1.35 0.22
CA HIS A 197 12.58 0.29 -0.73
C HIS A 197 11.40 -0.53 -0.24
N GLU A 198 10.29 -0.46 -0.95
CA GLU A 198 9.09 -1.22 -0.63
C GLU A 198 8.70 -2.12 -1.81
N VAL A 199 8.55 -3.42 -1.59
CA VAL A 199 7.90 -4.28 -2.59
C VAL A 199 6.43 -3.89 -2.65
N ILE A 200 5.94 -3.54 -3.84
CA ILE A 200 4.54 -3.14 -4.07
C ILE A 200 3.75 -4.18 -4.86
N SER A 201 4.43 -5.04 -5.61
CA SER A 201 3.80 -6.19 -6.27
C SER A 201 4.80 -7.29 -6.57
N ALA A 202 4.28 -8.49 -6.76
CA ALA A 202 5.03 -9.66 -7.21
C ALA A 202 4.23 -10.40 -8.28
N GLU A 203 4.91 -10.88 -9.32
CA GLU A 203 4.32 -11.68 -10.40
C GLU A 203 5.24 -12.86 -10.73
N LYS A 204 4.65 -14.04 -11.00
CA LYS A 204 5.43 -15.20 -11.46
C LYS A 204 5.59 -15.17 -12.96
N VAL A 205 6.76 -15.59 -13.42
CA VAL A 205 7.09 -15.76 -14.83
C VAL A 205 7.65 -17.16 -15.04
N LYS A 206 7.13 -17.87 -16.03
CA LYS A 206 7.63 -19.19 -16.42
C LYS A 206 8.52 -19.03 -17.65
N ASP A 207 9.71 -19.63 -17.62
CA ASP A 207 10.57 -19.70 -18.81
C ASP A 207 10.12 -20.84 -19.74
N ASN A 208 10.77 -20.95 -20.91
CA ASN A 208 10.47 -21.98 -21.90
C ASN A 208 10.70 -23.42 -21.39
N SER A 209 11.46 -23.60 -20.30
CA SER A 209 11.69 -24.89 -19.65
C SER A 209 10.68 -25.17 -18.52
N GLY A 210 9.71 -24.27 -18.32
CA GLY A 210 8.69 -24.37 -17.27
C GLY A 210 9.18 -23.94 -15.88
N LYS A 211 10.40 -23.40 -15.76
CA LYS A 211 10.92 -22.95 -14.46
C LYS A 211 10.29 -21.62 -14.08
N THR A 212 9.82 -21.54 -12.84
CA THR A 212 9.18 -20.34 -12.28
C THR A 212 10.23 -19.40 -11.69
N SER A 213 10.26 -18.15 -12.14
CA SER A 213 10.94 -17.02 -11.50
C SER A 213 9.90 -16.01 -11.00
N LEU A 214 10.28 -15.09 -10.12
CA LEU A 214 9.41 -13.97 -9.70
C LEU A 214 9.99 -12.64 -10.20
N ILE A 215 9.12 -11.76 -10.68
CA ILE A 215 9.43 -10.34 -10.88
C ILE A 215 8.78 -9.58 -9.73
N LEU A 216 9.58 -8.85 -8.97
CA LEU A 216 9.11 -7.96 -7.92
C LEU A 216 9.17 -6.53 -8.44
N THR A 217 8.10 -5.78 -8.28
CA THR A 217 8.12 -4.32 -8.50
C THR A 217 8.30 -3.65 -7.15
N LEU A 218 9.34 -2.83 -7.05
CA LEU A 218 9.64 -2.02 -5.87
C LEU A 218 9.22 -0.57 -6.13
N ASN A 219 8.70 0.09 -5.11
CA ASN A 219 8.70 1.55 -5.02
C ASN A 219 9.98 1.96 -4.26
N VAL A 220 10.76 2.85 -4.83
CA VAL A 220 12.01 3.34 -4.24
C VAL A 220 11.89 4.84 -4.03
N TYR A 221 12.01 5.29 -2.78
CA TYR A 221 12.02 6.70 -2.42
C TYR A 221 13.39 7.32 -2.65
N GLU A 222 13.41 8.48 -3.31
CA GLU A 222 14.66 9.18 -3.69
C GLU A 222 15.23 10.03 -2.55
N ASP A 223 14.38 10.42 -1.60
CA ASP A 223 14.71 11.34 -0.50
C ASP A 223 14.15 10.84 0.85
N ASP A 224 14.63 11.43 1.95
CA ASP A 224 14.19 11.09 3.32
C ASP A 224 12.82 11.68 3.68
N ASN A 225 12.27 12.55 2.81
CA ASN A 225 10.94 13.12 2.99
C ASN A 225 9.86 12.26 2.32
N PHE A 226 10.26 11.20 1.60
CA PHE A 226 9.40 10.28 0.88
C PHE A 226 8.48 10.98 -0.15
N ILE A 227 8.94 12.10 -0.73
CA ILE A 227 8.13 12.90 -1.66
C ILE A 227 8.29 12.38 -3.09
N LYS A 228 9.52 12.06 -3.50
CA LYS A 228 9.84 11.56 -4.82
C LYS A 228 10.12 10.07 -4.78
N SER A 229 9.62 9.35 -5.78
CA SER A 229 9.84 7.92 -5.91
C SER A 229 9.80 7.47 -7.38
N HIS A 230 10.49 6.38 -7.66
CA HIS A 230 10.41 5.65 -8.92
C HIS A 230 10.12 4.17 -8.67
N LYS A 231 9.84 3.43 -9.75
CA LYS A 231 9.64 1.98 -9.70
C LYS A 231 10.87 1.26 -10.21
N GLU A 232 11.29 0.23 -9.50
CA GLU A 232 12.33 -0.70 -9.93
C GLU A 232 11.76 -2.10 -10.09
N LYS A 233 12.38 -2.91 -10.95
CA LYS A 233 12.07 -4.33 -11.08
C LYS A 233 13.28 -5.16 -10.71
N ILE A 234 13.07 -6.13 -9.83
CA ILE A 234 14.08 -7.14 -9.50
C ILE A 234 13.54 -8.52 -9.84
N THR A 235 14.44 -9.42 -10.23
CA THR A 235 14.08 -10.81 -10.55
C THR A 235 14.62 -11.75 -9.48
N ILE A 236 13.73 -12.52 -8.86
CA ILE A 236 14.10 -13.69 -8.07
C ILE A 236 14.17 -14.87 -9.02
N SER A 237 15.40 -15.33 -9.28
CA SER A 237 15.67 -16.47 -10.16
C SER A 237 14.98 -17.74 -9.68
N SER A 238 14.65 -18.64 -10.62
CA SER A 238 14.01 -19.92 -10.29
C SER A 238 14.71 -20.78 -9.24
N ASP A 239 16.04 -20.75 -9.14
CA ASP A 239 16.74 -21.51 -8.11
C ASP A 239 16.50 -20.95 -6.71
N LYS A 240 16.50 -19.62 -6.56
CA LYS A 240 16.11 -18.95 -5.30
C LYS A 240 14.65 -19.18 -4.96
N VAL A 241 13.76 -19.25 -5.96
CA VAL A 241 12.33 -19.52 -5.72
C VAL A 241 12.12 -20.86 -5.00
N LYS A 242 12.93 -21.87 -5.32
CA LYS A 242 12.88 -23.20 -4.67
C LYS A 242 13.32 -23.18 -3.21
N GLU A 243 14.00 -22.13 -2.74
CA GLU A 243 14.45 -22.05 -1.35
C GLU A 243 13.29 -21.77 -0.38
N PHE A 244 12.21 -21.15 -0.85
CA PHE A 244 11.06 -20.76 -0.01
C PHE A 244 9.73 -21.42 -0.40
N ILE A 245 9.66 -22.07 -1.57
CA ILE A 245 8.55 -22.98 -1.91
C ILE A 245 8.85 -24.34 -1.28
N LYS A 246 7.93 -24.83 -0.44
CA LYS A 246 8.08 -26.08 0.31
C LYS A 246 6.97 -27.08 0.00
#